data_AF-A0A0F9DSK2-F1
#
_entry.id   AF-A0A0F9DSK2-F1
#
_cell.length_a   1.000
_cell.length_b   1.000
_cell.length_c   1.000
_cell.angle_alpha   90.00
_cell.angle_beta   90.00
_cell.angle_gamma   90.00
#
_symmetry.space_group_name_H-M   'P 1'
#
loop_
_entity.id
_entity.type
_entity.pdbx_description
1 polymer ?
#
loop_
_entity_poly.entity_id
_entity_poly.type
_entity_poly.pdbx_seq_one_letter_code
_entity_poly.pdbx_strand_id
1 'polypeptide(L)'
;MIPTRIFLDLDDVCNDFTMHALKHVGCLGSYDPKWGFDIIAAANGLSSYSKFTPDAFWGLMAREVWASLPESEEFHSLLSKCEKLVGRENICILTAR
;
A
#
# COMPACT_ATOMS: atom_id res chain seq x y z
N MET A 1 -29.38 6.20 3.86
CA MET A 1 -28.50 7.38 3.98
C MET A 1 -27.65 7.43 2.72
N ILE A 2 -27.63 8.55 2.00
CA ILE A 2 -26.71 8.71 0.85
C ILE A 2 -25.39 9.20 1.44
N PRO A 3 -24.26 8.50 1.22
CA PRO A 3 -22.96 8.97 1.71
C PRO A 3 -22.64 10.32 1.07
N THR A 4 -22.15 11.26 1.88
CA THR A 4 -21.78 12.61 1.41
C THR A 4 -20.28 12.77 1.21
N ARG A 5 -19.48 11.82 1.71
CA ARG A 5 -18.01 11.77 1.58
C ARG A 5 -17.53 10.33 1.50
N ILE A 6 -16.41 10.13 0.81
CA ILE A 6 -15.69 8.85 0.74
C ILE A 6 -14.25 9.09 1.18
N PHE A 7 -13.77 8.24 2.08
CA PHE A 7 -12.38 8.22 2.50
C PHE A 7 -11.71 7.00 1.86
N LEU A 8 -10.65 7.24 1.11
CA LEU A 8 -9.82 6.20 0.52
C LEU A 8 -8.56 6.07 1.37
N ASP A 9 -8.21 4.85 1.73
CA ASP A 9 -6.85 4.57 2.21
C ASP A 9 -5.86 4.75 1.06
N LEU A 10 -4.60 4.97 1.40
CA LEU A 10 -3.54 5.20 0.42
C LEU A 10 -2.89 3.88 0.02
N ASP A 11 -2.34 3.16 1.00
CA ASP A 11 -1.47 2.02 0.77
C ASP A 11 -2.28 0.77 0.40
N ASP A 12 -1.92 0.11 -0.70
CA ASP A 12 -2.61 -1.05 -1.27
C ASP A 12 -4.10 -0.82 -1.63
N VAL A 13 -4.53 0.45 -1.66
CA VAL A 13 -5.84 0.89 -2.17
C VAL A 13 -5.67 1.82 -3.36
N CYS A 14 -4.87 2.89 -3.20
CA CYS A 14 -4.56 3.82 -4.29
C CYS A 14 -3.23 3.52 -4.98
N ASN A 15 -2.35 2.77 -4.34
CA ASN A 15 -1.02 2.40 -4.84
C ASN A 15 -0.73 0.92 -4.58
N ASP A 16 0.33 0.36 -5.20
CA ASP A 16 0.80 -1.01 -4.91
C ASP A 16 1.95 -1.01 -3.89
N PHE A 17 1.69 -0.51 -2.68
CA PHE A 17 2.69 -0.36 -1.63
C PHE A 17 3.39 -1.67 -1.27
N THR A 18 2.64 -2.71 -0.87
CA THR A 18 3.23 -3.90 -0.23
C THR A 18 4.24 -4.59 -1.15
N MET A 19 3.85 -4.84 -2.39
CA MET A 19 4.73 -5.55 -3.33
C MET A 19 5.91 -4.69 -3.78
N HIS A 20 5.74 -3.37 -3.90
CA HIS A 20 6.83 -2.46 -4.22
C HIS A 20 7.86 -2.39 -3.08
N ALA A 21 7.40 -2.26 -1.83
CA ALA A 21 8.25 -2.23 -0.65
C ALA A 21 9.02 -3.55 -0.46
N LEU A 22 8.35 -4.69 -0.62
CA LEU A 22 9.00 -6.01 -0.57
C LEU A 22 10.07 -6.16 -1.65
N LYS A 23 9.76 -5.78 -2.89
CA LYS A 23 10.73 -5.79 -3.99
C LYS A 23 11.93 -4.88 -3.70
N HIS A 24 11.69 -3.68 -3.13
CA HIS A 24 12.73 -2.73 -2.79
C HIS A 24 13.75 -3.32 -1.80
N VAL A 25 13.29 -4.04 -0.77
CA VAL A 25 14.18 -4.69 0.21
C VAL A 25 14.76 -6.03 -0.28
N GLY A 26 14.59 -6.37 -1.56
CA GLY A 26 15.13 -7.58 -2.18
C GLY A 26 14.28 -8.83 -1.94
N CYS A 27 13.07 -8.71 -1.42
CA CYS A 27 12.14 -9.82 -1.25
C CYS A 27 11.36 -10.04 -2.54
N LEU A 28 11.79 -11.03 -3.33
CA LEU A 28 11.14 -11.45 -4.56
C LEU A 28 10.30 -12.70 -4.31
N GLY A 29 9.08 -12.73 -4.84
CA GLY A 29 8.20 -13.89 -4.76
C GLY A 29 6.73 -13.51 -4.68
N SER A 30 5.89 -14.53 -4.48
CA SER A 30 4.44 -14.35 -4.34
C SER A 30 4.06 -14.09 -2.89
N TYR A 31 3.16 -13.15 -2.66
CA TYR A 31 2.60 -12.89 -1.34
C TYR A 31 1.77 -14.09 -0.85
N ASP A 32 2.01 -14.58 0.37
CA ASP A 32 1.14 -15.56 1.03
C ASP A 32 0.08 -14.80 1.85
N PRO A 33 -1.22 -14.93 1.52
CA PRO A 33 -2.30 -14.27 2.26
C PRO A 33 -2.32 -14.56 3.76
N LYS A 34 -1.67 -15.63 4.23
CA LYS A 34 -1.52 -15.94 5.66
C LYS A 34 -0.74 -14.87 6.43
N TRP A 35 0.08 -14.06 5.76
CA TRP A 35 0.78 -12.94 6.40
C TRP A 35 -0.16 -11.78 6.74
N GLY A 36 -1.38 -11.74 6.17
CA GLY A 36 -2.37 -10.71 6.48
C GLY A 36 -1.84 -9.33 6.12
N PHE A 37 -1.81 -8.41 7.10
CA PHE A 37 -1.27 -7.06 6.97
C PHE A 37 0.16 -6.92 7.53
N ASP A 38 0.79 -8.02 7.93
CA ASP A 38 2.13 -7.99 8.52
C ASP A 38 3.21 -8.08 7.43
N ILE A 39 3.59 -6.92 6.89
CA ILE A 39 4.63 -6.81 5.87
C ILE A 39 6.00 -7.30 6.37
N ILE A 40 6.26 -7.24 7.68
CA ILE A 40 7.51 -7.73 8.27
C ILE A 40 7.52 -9.27 8.26
N ALA A 41 6.39 -9.91 8.58
CA ALA A 41 6.23 -11.35 8.41
C ALA A 41 6.38 -11.77 6.94
N ALA A 42 5.79 -11.02 6.01
CA ALA A 42 5.93 -11.26 4.59
C ALA A 42 7.39 -11.14 4.12
N ALA A 43 8.08 -10.06 4.49
CA ALA A 43 9.50 -9.86 4.16
C ALA A 43 10.36 -11.00 4.72
N ASN A 44 10.10 -11.44 5.95
CA ASN A 44 10.82 -12.54 6.59
C ASN A 44 10.50 -13.93 6.03
N GLY A 45 9.30 -14.10 5.48
CA GLY A 45 8.88 -15.32 4.78
C GLY A 45 9.49 -15.44 3.38
N LEU A 46 9.67 -14.30 2.70
CA LEU A 46 10.26 -14.22 1.36
C LEU A 46 11.79 -14.17 1.37
N SER A 47 12.41 -13.59 2.40
CA SER A 47 13.87 -13.48 2.48
C SER A 47 14.51 -14.78 2.99
N SER A 48 15.45 -15.31 2.23
CA SER A 48 16.27 -16.47 2.64
C SER A 48 17.49 -16.10 3.49
N TYR A 49 17.91 -14.83 3.46
CA TYR A 49 19.21 -14.40 4.02
C TYR A 49 19.07 -13.35 5.12
N SER A 50 18.06 -12.48 5.02
CA SER A 50 17.86 -11.36 5.95
C SER A 50 16.68 -11.66 6.85
N LYS A 51 16.81 -11.30 8.13
CA LYS A 51 15.68 -11.20 9.05
C LYS A 51 15.45 -9.73 9.36
N PHE A 52 14.26 -9.25 9.02
CA PHE A 52 13.83 -7.89 9.22
C PHE A 52 13.14 -7.76 10.58
N THR A 53 13.59 -6.78 11.36
CA THR A 53 12.77 -6.16 12.41
C THR A 53 11.97 -5.02 11.80
N PRO A 54 10.91 -4.51 12.46
CA PRO A 54 10.19 -3.33 11.99
C PRO A 54 11.12 -2.14 11.71
N ASP A 55 12.00 -1.78 12.67
CA ASP A 55 12.91 -0.65 12.51
C ASP A 55 13.88 -0.83 11.33
N ALA A 56 14.40 -2.05 11.14
CA ALA A 56 15.32 -2.34 10.05
C ALA A 56 14.61 -2.27 8.68
N PHE A 57 13.37 -2.74 8.59
CA PHE A 57 12.59 -2.68 7.37
C PHE A 57 12.21 -1.24 7.02
N TRP A 58 11.59 -0.52 7.96
CA TRP A 58 11.13 0.85 7.74
C TRP A 58 12.29 1.84 7.55
N GLY A 59 13.46 1.56 8.15
CA GLY A 59 14.68 2.33 7.92
C GLY A 59 15.20 2.28 6.47
N LEU A 60 14.76 1.31 5.67
CA LEU A 60 15.09 1.23 4.24
C LEU A 60 14.09 2.01 3.36
N MET A 61 12.93 2.41 3.89
CA MET A 61 11.88 3.11 3.16
C MET A 61 12.13 4.63 3.15
N ALA A 62 13.15 5.05 2.41
CA ALA A 62 13.44 6.47 2.20
C ALA A 62 12.28 7.18 1.46
N ARG A 63 12.25 8.52 1.52
CA ARG A 63 11.19 9.33 0.90
C ARG A 63 11.01 9.01 -0.58
N GLU A 64 12.10 8.74 -1.28
CA GLU A 64 12.13 8.43 -2.70
C GLU A 64 11.39 7.12 -2.99
N VAL A 65 11.44 6.15 -2.08
CA VAL A 65 10.70 4.89 -2.21
C VAL A 65 9.20 5.17 -2.17
N TRP A 66 8.73 5.92 -1.17
CA TRP A 66 7.33 6.34 -1.04
C TRP A 66 6.85 7.16 -2.24
N ALA A 67 7.68 8.08 -2.73
CA ALA A 67 7.34 8.92 -3.88
C ALA A 67 7.34 8.15 -5.22
N SER A 68 7.93 6.96 -5.25
CA SER A 68 8.04 6.11 -6.44
C SER A 68 6.97 5.01 -6.52
N LEU A 69 6.05 4.96 -5.55
CA LEU A 69 5.01 3.95 -5.52
C LEU A 69 4.15 4.01 -6.79
N PRO A 70 3.99 2.90 -7.52
CA PRO A 70 3.06 2.86 -8.65
C PRO A 70 1.62 2.93 -8.15
N GLU A 71 0.75 3.51 -8.97
CA GLU A 71 -0.70 3.46 -8.74
C GLU A 71 -1.20 2.01 -8.81
N SER A 72 -2.23 1.68 -8.02
CA SER A 72 -2.87 0.37 -8.09
C SER A 72 -3.65 0.21 -9.40
N GLU A 73 -3.78 -1.02 -9.89
CA GLU A 73 -4.52 -1.32 -11.11
C GLU A 73 -5.97 -0.79 -11.06
N GLU A 74 -6.59 -0.86 -9.89
CA GLU A 74 -7.97 -0.42 -9.67
C GLU A 74 -8.12 1.09 -9.48
N PHE A 75 -7.04 1.84 -9.22
CA PHE A 75 -7.08 3.21 -8.71
C PHE A 75 -8.00 4.12 -9.52
N HIS A 76 -7.79 4.23 -10.84
CA HIS A 76 -8.59 5.10 -11.69
C HIS A 76 -10.07 4.67 -11.76
N SER A 77 -10.32 3.36 -11.75
CA SER A 77 -11.68 2.82 -11.80
C SER A 77 -12.44 3.08 -10.49
N LEU A 78 -11.76 2.96 -9.36
CA LEU A 78 -12.26 3.25 -8.02
C LEU A 78 -12.56 4.75 -7.89
N LEU A 79 -11.58 5.59 -8.23
CA LEU A 79 -11.72 7.05 -8.17
C LEU A 79 -12.91 7.52 -9.02
N SER A 80 -13.04 7.04 -10.26
CA SER A 80 -14.17 7.40 -11.13
C SER A 80 -15.53 7.00 -10.54
N LYS A 81 -15.62 5.84 -9.87
CA LYS A 81 -16.85 5.41 -9.19
C LYS A 81 -17.15 6.31 -7.99
N CYS A 82 -16.15 6.65 -7.19
CA CYS A 82 -16.30 7.55 -6.04
C CYS A 82 -16.74 8.95 -6.49
N GLU A 83 -16.14 9.49 -7.55
CA GLU A 83 -16.48 10.83 -8.10
C GLU A 83 -17.95 10.89 -8.53
N LYS A 84 -18.47 9.82 -9.15
CA LYS A 84 -19.89 9.73 -9.54
C LYS A 84 -20.85 9.68 -8.34
N LEU A 85 -20.40 9.19 -7.19
CA LEU A 85 -21.23 9.01 -6.00
C LEU A 85 -21.30 10.27 -5.15
N VAL A 86 -20.17 10.94 -4.93
CA VAL A 86 -20.07 12.04 -3.95
C VAL A 86 -19.51 13.34 -4.52
N GLY A 87 -19.07 13.38 -5.79
CA GLY A 87 -18.31 14.51 -6.34
C GLY A 87 -16.84 14.46 -5.89
N ARG A 88 -15.94 14.95 -6.74
CA ARG A 88 -14.48 14.85 -6.51
C ARG A 88 -14.03 15.57 -5.24
N GLU A 89 -14.65 16.70 -4.94
CA GLU A 89 -14.37 17.54 -3.76
C GLU A 89 -14.72 16.87 -2.42
N ASN A 90 -15.47 15.77 -2.46
CA ASN A 90 -15.87 15.01 -1.26
C ASN A 90 -15.13 13.67 -1.12
N ILE A 91 -14.07 13.46 -1.92
CA ILE A 91 -13.17 12.32 -1.79
C ILE A 91 -11.93 12.77 -1.02
N CYS A 92 -11.58 12.04 0.03
CA CYS A 92 -10.44 12.34 0.88
C CYS A 92 -9.51 11.14 0.98
N ILE A 93 -8.21 11.39 1.10
CA ILE A 93 -7.25 10.36 1.52
C ILE A 93 -7.23 10.30 3.04
N LEU A 94 -7.35 9.10 3.60
CA LEU A 94 -7.24 8.81 5.02
C LEU A 94 -6.19 7.72 5.21
N THR A 95 -4.97 8.12 5.58
CA THR A 95 -3.81 7.22 5.71
C THR A 95 -3.12 7.41 7.06
N ALA A 96 -2.34 6.41 7.47
CA ALA A 96 -1.52 6.44 8.69
C ALA A 96 -0.13 7.05 8.43
N ARG A 97 0.55 7.46 9.51
CA ARG A 97 1.91 8.00 9.47
C ARG A 97 2.91 7.02 10.03
#